data_AF-A0A7Z0TBN5-F1
#
_entry.id   AF-A0A7Z0TBN5-F1
#
_cell.length_a   1.000
_cell.length_b   1.000
_cell.length_c   1.000
_cell.angle_alpha   90.00
_cell.angle_beta   90.00
_cell.angle_gamma   90.00
#
_symmetry.space_group_name_H-M   'P 1'
#
loop_
_entity.id
_entity.type
_entity.pdbx_description
1 polymer ?
#
loop_
_entity_poly.entity_id
_entity_poly.type
_entity_poly.pdbx_seq_one_letter_code
_entity_poly.pdbx_strand_id
1 'polypeptide(L)'
;MVKNIEEGIPTSVVAKEYNIATETLSIIVSKYRFHGEKGLKEVGKHNRSYTIEFKQKVINEYLAGKSTRQLGIEYLISKNVVKNWINQYNKGILKEYDPKGEIYSMRSPKLSKETKMNIAKECI
;
A
#
# COMPACT_ATOMS: atom_id res chain seq x y z
N MET A 1 -3.13 16.73 -15.82
CA MET A 1 -3.00 16.71 -14.35
C MET A 1 -1.73 17.41 -13.86
N VAL A 2 -0.53 16.96 -14.22
CA VAL A 2 0.74 17.57 -13.75
C VAL A 2 0.87 19.04 -14.19
N LYS A 3 0.59 19.33 -15.46
CA LYS A 3 0.57 20.70 -16.02
C LYS A 3 -0.30 21.67 -15.20
N ASN A 4 -1.53 21.26 -14.84
CA ASN A 4 -2.46 22.06 -14.04
C ASN A 4 -1.94 22.32 -12.60
N ILE A 5 -1.11 21.41 -12.06
CA ILE A 5 -0.49 21.57 -10.73
C ILE A 5 0.66 22.60 -10.79
N GLU A 6 1.42 22.60 -11.88
CA GLU A 6 2.52 23.56 -12.13
C GLU A 6 1.99 24.95 -12.45
N GLU A 7 0.86 25.05 -13.17
CA GLU A 7 0.19 26.31 -13.52
C GLU A 7 -0.58 26.95 -12.35
N GLY A 8 -0.55 26.35 -11.16
CA GLY A 8 -1.16 26.92 -9.95
C GLY A 8 -2.69 26.90 -9.95
N ILE A 9 -3.32 26.07 -10.79
CA ILE A 9 -4.78 25.96 -10.86
C ILE A 9 -5.30 25.40 -9.52
N PRO A 10 -6.38 25.98 -8.93
CA PRO A 10 -6.95 25.47 -7.69
C PRO A 10 -7.32 23.98 -7.79
N THR A 11 -6.94 23.21 -6.77
CA THR A 11 -7.20 21.76 -6.73
C THR A 11 -8.68 21.42 -6.83
N SER A 12 -9.59 22.28 -6.38
CA SER A 12 -11.03 22.09 -6.51
C SER A 12 -11.51 22.06 -7.96
N VAL A 13 -10.90 22.86 -8.84
CA VAL A 13 -11.24 22.93 -10.28
C VAL A 13 -10.74 21.66 -10.97
N VAL A 14 -9.48 21.31 -10.73
CA VAL A 14 -8.86 20.09 -11.30
C VAL A 14 -9.58 18.83 -10.78
N ALA A 15 -9.99 18.78 -9.52
CA ALA A 15 -10.74 17.64 -8.97
C ALA A 15 -12.05 17.40 -9.73
N LYS A 16 -12.78 18.47 -10.06
CA LYS A 16 -14.03 18.39 -10.84
C LYS A 16 -13.77 17.96 -12.27
N GLU A 17 -12.78 18.57 -12.92
CA GLU A 17 -12.40 18.27 -14.32
C GLU A 17 -12.10 16.78 -14.52
N TYR A 18 -11.38 16.17 -13.57
CA TYR A 18 -10.99 14.76 -13.63
C TYR A 18 -11.95 13.82 -12.88
N ASN A 19 -13.03 14.34 -12.28
CA ASN A 19 -13.96 13.58 -11.44
C ASN A 19 -13.27 12.77 -10.32
N ILE A 20 -12.31 13.40 -9.63
CA ILE A 20 -11.53 12.81 -8.54
C ILE A 20 -11.91 13.50 -7.23
N ALA A 21 -12.03 12.75 -6.14
CA ALA A 21 -12.21 13.33 -4.82
C ALA A 21 -11.08 14.32 -4.47
N THR A 22 -11.43 15.48 -3.93
CA THR A 22 -10.47 16.55 -3.61
C THR A 22 -9.36 16.09 -2.66
N GLU A 23 -9.66 15.21 -1.71
CA GLU A 23 -8.66 14.59 -0.82
C GLU A 23 -7.65 13.74 -1.61
N THR A 24 -8.14 12.91 -2.53
CA THR A 24 -7.30 12.08 -3.39
C THR A 24 -6.37 12.94 -4.23
N LEU A 25 -6.89 14.01 -4.84
CA LEU A 25 -6.07 14.96 -5.59
C LEU A 25 -5.03 15.65 -4.70
N SER A 26 -5.42 16.08 -3.49
CA SER A 26 -4.50 16.69 -2.52
C SER A 26 -3.33 15.75 -2.16
N ILE A 27 -3.60 14.45 -1.99
CA ILE A 27 -2.56 13.45 -1.74
C ILE A 27 -1.66 13.30 -2.97
N ILE A 28 -2.22 13.23 -4.17
CA ILE A 28 -1.45 13.11 -5.43
C ILE A 28 -0.53 14.32 -5.61
N VAL A 29 -1.05 15.54 -5.42
CA VAL A 29 -0.28 16.79 -5.48
C VAL A 29 0.85 16.79 -4.45
N SER A 30 0.57 16.36 -3.22
CA SER A 30 1.59 16.32 -2.16
C SER A 30 2.71 15.33 -2.48
N LYS A 31 2.38 14.15 -3.02
CA LYS A 31 3.38 13.18 -3.47
C LYS A 31 4.23 13.70 -4.62
N TYR A 32 3.61 14.37 -5.59
CA TYR A 32 4.32 14.99 -6.70
C TYR A 32 5.26 16.11 -6.21
N ARG A 33 4.80 16.98 -5.31
CA ARG A 33 5.66 18.05 -4.75
C ARG A 33 6.87 17.50 -3.99
N PHE A 34 6.73 16.36 -3.33
CA PHE A 34 7.82 15.77 -2.54
C PHE A 34 8.77 14.90 -3.38
N HIS A 35 8.26 14.18 -4.37
CA HIS A 35 9.02 13.14 -5.11
C HIS A 35 9.09 13.35 -6.63
N GLY A 36 8.52 14.44 -7.15
CA GLY A 36 8.29 14.64 -8.58
C GLY A 36 7.46 13.51 -9.19
N GLU A 37 7.77 13.15 -10.43
CA GLU A 37 7.09 12.06 -11.16
C GLU A 37 7.14 10.71 -10.44
N LYS A 38 8.19 10.44 -9.64
CA LYS A 38 8.28 9.19 -8.86
C LYS A 38 7.13 9.05 -7.86
N GLY A 39 6.61 10.15 -7.33
CA GLY A 39 5.47 10.15 -6.41
C GLY A 39 4.13 9.78 -7.05
N LEU A 40 4.07 9.79 -8.39
CA LEU A 40 2.90 9.44 -9.18
C LEU A 40 2.92 7.99 -9.68
N LYS A 41 4.04 7.27 -9.51
CA LYS A 41 4.16 5.89 -9.96
C LYS A 41 3.17 4.99 -9.23
N GLU A 42 2.55 4.10 -9.99
CA GLU A 42 1.67 3.08 -9.44
C GLU A 42 2.44 2.18 -8.46
N VAL A 43 1.75 1.77 -7.39
CA VAL A 43 2.28 0.74 -6.50
C VAL A 43 2.24 -0.57 -7.27
N GLY A 44 3.40 -1.21 -7.46
CA GLY A 44 3.50 -2.46 -8.22
C GLY A 44 2.59 -3.57 -7.68
N LYS A 45 2.35 -4.60 -8.50
CA LYS A 45 1.42 -5.72 -8.21
C LYS A 45 1.85 -6.61 -7.04
N HIS A 46 3.08 -6.46 -6.55
CA HIS A 46 3.64 -7.29 -5.49
C HIS A 46 3.59 -6.58 -4.14
N ASN A 47 3.35 -7.38 -3.08
CA ASN A 47 3.44 -6.89 -1.71
C ASN A 47 4.87 -6.41 -1.44
N ARG A 48 4.99 -5.17 -0.98
CA ARG A 48 6.27 -4.62 -0.55
C ARG A 48 6.67 -5.24 0.79
N SER A 49 7.88 -5.78 0.87
CA SER A 49 8.53 -6.09 2.14
C SER A 49 9.21 -4.84 2.69
N TYR A 50 9.23 -4.74 4.02
CA TYR A 50 9.89 -3.65 4.73
C TYR A 50 10.66 -4.27 5.88
N THR A 51 11.94 -3.88 6.00
CA THR A 51 12.80 -4.36 7.09
C THR A 51 12.31 -3.81 8.42
N ILE A 52 12.70 -4.46 9.52
CA ILE A 52 12.29 -4.01 10.85
C ILE A 52 12.91 -2.64 11.20
N GLU A 53 14.13 -2.37 10.74
CA GLU A 53 14.82 -1.08 10.93
C GLU A 53 14.04 0.05 10.25
N PHE A 54 13.55 -0.19 9.02
CA PHE A 54 12.75 0.79 8.32
C PHE A 54 11.41 1.05 9.04
N LYS A 55 10.74 0.00 9.50
CA LYS A 55 9.49 0.14 10.28
C LYS A 55 9.74 0.95 11.54
N GLN A 56 10.83 0.65 12.27
CA GLN A 56 11.20 1.36 13.50
C GLN A 56 11.50 2.82 13.23
N LYS A 57 12.21 3.15 12.14
CA LYS A 57 12.45 4.53 11.71
C LYS A 57 11.14 5.28 11.52
N VAL A 58 10.19 4.72 10.79
CA VAL A 58 8.88 5.34 10.52
C VAL A 58 8.08 5.53 11.82
N ILE A 59 8.14 4.57 12.75
CA ILE A 59 7.49 4.68 14.07
C ILE A 59 8.13 5.79 14.90
N ASN A 60 9.46 5.89 14.92
CA ASN A 60 10.15 6.95 15.68
C ASN A 60 9.76 8.34 15.18
N GLU A 61 9.63 8.52 13.86
CA GLU A 61 9.15 9.78 13.28
C GLU A 61 7.67 10.07 13.58
N TYR A 62 6.84 9.02 13.68
CA TYR A 62 5.47 9.16 14.17
C TYR A 62 5.43 9.64 15.63
N LEU A 63 6.25 9.04 16.49
CA LEU A 63 6.38 9.43 17.91
C LEU A 63 6.94 10.86 18.06
N ALA A 64 7.75 11.32 17.10
CA ALA A 64 8.21 12.71 17.01
C ALA A 64 7.14 13.70 16.52
N GLY A 65 5.91 13.24 16.24
CA GLY A 65 4.76 14.08 15.92
C GLY A 65 4.32 14.08 14.45
N LYS A 66 4.97 13.33 13.57
CA LYS A 66 4.50 13.22 12.17
C LYS A 66 3.20 12.43 12.09
N SER A 67 2.26 12.91 11.31
CA SER A 67 1.02 12.17 11.03
C SER A 67 1.26 10.97 10.11
N THR A 68 0.38 9.96 10.19
CA THR A 68 0.42 8.81 9.26
C THR A 68 0.27 9.22 7.79
N ARG A 69 -0.36 10.37 7.53
CA ARG A 69 -0.51 10.93 6.18
C ARG A 69 0.81 11.49 5.68
N GLN A 70 1.52 12.28 6.50
CA GLN A 70 2.84 12.81 6.16
C GLN A 70 3.82 11.66 5.88
N LEU A 71 3.90 10.69 6.79
CA LEU A 71 4.76 9.51 6.63
C LEU A 71 4.42 8.72 5.36
N GLY A 72 3.14 8.59 5.02
CA GLY A 72 2.73 7.92 3.78
C GLY A 72 3.14 8.67 2.50
N ILE A 73 3.20 10.01 2.55
CA ILE A 73 3.68 10.84 1.44
C ILE A 73 5.20 10.74 1.33
N GLU A 74 5.91 10.96 2.44
CA GLU A 74 7.38 10.97 2.49
C GLU A 74 7.99 9.64 2.08
N TYR A 75 7.42 8.53 2.55
CA TYR A 75 7.93 7.18 2.28
C TYR A 75 7.22 6.46 1.13
N LEU A 76 6.28 7.12 0.44
CA LEU A 76 5.45 6.52 -0.62
C LEU A 76 4.78 5.20 -0.18
N ILE A 77 4.41 5.11 1.09
CA ILE A 77 3.70 3.97 1.69
C ILE A 77 2.26 4.35 1.99
N SER A 78 1.35 3.38 2.08
CA SER A 78 -0.04 3.70 2.39
C SER A 78 -0.19 4.12 3.86
N LYS A 79 -1.08 5.08 4.13
CA LYS A 79 -1.39 5.50 5.51
C LYS A 79 -1.81 4.32 6.40
N ASN A 80 -2.47 3.32 5.81
CA ASN A 80 -2.92 2.12 6.51
C ASN A 80 -1.76 1.19 6.88
N VAL A 81 -0.72 1.11 6.05
CA VAL A 81 0.51 0.37 6.39
C VAL A 81 1.19 1.00 7.61
N VAL A 82 1.31 2.33 7.64
CA VAL A 82 1.87 3.06 8.79
C VAL A 82 1.03 2.81 10.05
N LYS A 83 -0.29 2.96 9.97
CA LYS A 83 -1.21 2.66 11.08
C LYS A 83 -1.04 1.24 11.61
N ASN A 84 -0.89 0.27 10.72
CA ASN A 84 -0.69 -1.12 11.11
C ASN A 84 0.63 -1.33 11.87
N TRP A 85 1.72 -0.68 11.46
CA TRP A 85 2.99 -0.74 12.18
C TRP A 85 2.92 -0.11 13.56
N ILE A 86 2.25 1.04 13.68
CA ILE A 86 2.02 1.70 14.99
C ILE A 86 1.21 0.76 15.90
N ASN A 87 0.16 0.13 15.39
CA ASN A 87 -0.64 -0.82 16.15
C ASN A 87 0.17 -2.05 16.61
N GLN A 88 1.08 -2.56 15.77
CA GLN A 88 1.97 -3.67 16.13
C GLN A 88 3.01 -3.24 17.18
N TYR A 89 3.57 -2.04 17.03
CA TYR A 89 4.49 -1.46 18.01
C TYR A 89 3.85 -1.31 19.38
N ASN A 90 2.64 -0.72 19.45
CA ASN A 90 1.90 -0.56 20.70
C ASN A 90 1.54 -1.90 21.38
N LYS A 91 1.51 -2.99 20.63
CA LYS A 91 1.28 -4.35 21.12
C LYS A 91 2.57 -5.12 21.43
N GLY A 92 3.74 -4.55 21.17
CA GLY A 92 5.04 -5.23 21.33
C GLY A 92 5.27 -6.39 20.33
N ILE A 93 4.54 -6.42 19.20
CA ILE A 93 4.59 -7.50 18.20
C ILE A 93 5.13 -7.03 16.84
N LEU A 94 5.86 -5.92 16.80
CA LEU A 94 6.45 -5.43 15.56
C LEU A 94 7.47 -6.46 15.06
N LYS A 95 7.20 -7.05 13.90
CA LYS A 95 8.05 -8.09 13.28
C LYS A 95 8.45 -7.70 11.88
N GLU A 96 9.54 -8.28 11.41
CA GLU A 96 9.89 -8.25 9.99
C GLU A 96 8.85 -9.02 9.16
N TYR A 97 8.73 -8.68 7.87
CA TYR A 97 7.91 -9.49 6.97
C TYR A 97 8.61 -10.81 6.71
N ASP A 98 8.07 -11.89 7.29
CA ASP A 98 8.48 -13.27 7.04
C ASP A 98 7.46 -13.92 6.11
N PRO A 99 7.70 -13.94 4.78
CA PRO A 99 6.84 -14.70 3.88
C PRO A 99 7.04 -16.17 4.23
N LYS A 100 6.03 -16.80 4.83
CA LYS A 100 5.96 -18.26 4.98
C LYS A 100 5.89 -18.90 3.58
N GLY A 101 7.04 -18.98 2.92
CA GLY A 101 7.19 -19.45 1.54
C GLY A 101 6.57 -20.83 1.36
N GLU A 102 6.63 -21.66 2.41
CA GLU A 102 6.02 -22.99 2.48
C GLU A 102 4.50 -22.97 2.22
N ILE A 103 3.77 -21.96 2.70
CA ILE A 103 2.32 -21.82 2.49
C ILE A 103 2.00 -21.47 1.03
N TYR A 104 2.85 -20.67 0.40
CA TYR A 104 2.67 -20.24 -0.99
C TYR A 104 3.28 -21.21 -2.01
N SER A 105 4.15 -22.14 -1.58
CA SER A 105 4.66 -23.25 -2.39
C SER A 105 3.74 -24.47 -2.39
N MET A 106 2.72 -24.52 -1.53
CA MET A 106 1.66 -25.52 -1.59
C MET A 106 0.83 -25.32 -2.88
N ARG A 107 1.28 -25.91 -3.99
CA ARG A 107 0.40 -26.12 -5.15
C ARG A 107 -0.65 -27.13 -4.75
N SER A 108 -1.91 -26.73 -4.74
CA SER A 108 -3.00 -27.71 -4.84
C SER A 108 -2.76 -28.55 -6.10
N PRO A 109 -2.79 -29.89 -6.03
CA PRO A 109 -2.66 -30.73 -7.21
C PRO A 109 -3.68 -30.27 -8.26
N LYS A 110 -3.23 -30.06 -9.50
CA LYS A 110 -4.16 -29.81 -10.61
C LYS A 110 -4.90 -31.13 -10.89
N LEU A 111 -6.07 -31.31 -10.28
CA LEU A 111 -6.94 -32.46 -10.53
C LEU A 111 -7.48 -32.38 -11.97
N SER A 112 -7.38 -33.50 -12.70
CA SER A 112 -7.97 -33.61 -14.04
C SER A 112 -9.50 -33.52 -13.96
N LYS A 113 -10.15 -33.22 -15.08
CA LYS A 113 -11.62 -33.17 -15.17
C LYS A 113 -12.26 -34.50 -14.74
N GLU A 114 -11.62 -35.61 -15.10
CA GLU A 114 -12.04 -36.97 -14.76
C GLU A 114 -11.92 -37.24 -13.25
N THR A 115 -10.78 -36.88 -12.64
CA THR A 115 -10.59 -37.04 -11.19
C THR A 115 -11.61 -36.22 -10.39
N LYS A 116 -11.93 -35.00 -10.85
CA LYS A 116 -12.99 -34.17 -10.23
C LYS A 116 -14.37 -34.82 -10.33
N MET A 117 -14.67 -35.46 -11.47
CA MET A 117 -15.94 -36.14 -11.69
C MET A 117 -16.09 -37.40 -10.81
N ASN A 118 -15.00 -38.15 -10.62
CA ASN A 118 -15.01 -39.36 -9.79
C ASN A 118 -15.18 -39.01 -8.30
N ILE A 119 -14.47 -38.00 -7.79
CA ILE A 119 -14.65 -37.52 -6.41
C ILE A 119 -16.10 -37.07 -6.18
N ALA A 120 -16.70 -36.35 -7.13
CA ALA A 120 -18.09 -35.90 -7.01
C ALA A 120 -19.10 -37.06 -6.98
N LYS A 121 -18.81 -38.16 -7.68
CA LYS A 121 -19.64 -39.38 -7.67
C LYS A 121 -19.52 -40.19 -6.37
N GLU A 122 -18.38 -40.13 -5.69
CA GLU A 122 -18.16 -40.83 -4.42
C GLU A 122 -18.81 -40.12 -3.21
N CYS A 123 -19.20 -38.85 -3.35
CA CYS A 123 -19.84 -38.07 -2.28
C CYS A 123 -21.38 -38.00 -2.38
N ILE A 124 -22.01 -38.77 -3.26
CA ILE A 124 -23.47 -38.86 -3.48
C ILE A 124 -23.89 -40.29 -3.24
#